data_AF-A0A0F9RNJ7-F1
#
_entry.id   AF-A0A0F9RNJ7-F1
#
_cell.length_a   1.000
_cell.length_b   1.000
_cell.length_c   1.000
_cell.angle_alpha   90.00
_cell.angle_beta   90.00
_cell.angle_gamma   90.00
#
_symmetry.space_group_name_H-M   'P 1'
#
loop_
_entity.id
_entity.type
_entity.pdbx_description
1 polymer ?
#
loop_
_entity_poly.entity_id
_entity_poly.type
_entity_poly.pdbx_seq_one_letter_code
_entity_poly.pdbx_strand_id
1 'polypeptide(L)'
;MTNPNRNTSEDVLRRLKEASYERMRVELKCTIELLMKDFDMTWDDLGLLLGVDNGILFPTTRAERTRELCVQVNIPLAVLNEIAHIFSCEPYIIFRPREPWTKT
;
A
#
# COMPACT_ATOMS: atom_id res chain seq x y z
N MET A 1 30.25 -9.93 4.25
CA MET A 1 29.35 -11.08 4.46
C MET A 1 29.41 -11.98 3.24
N THR A 2 29.77 -13.24 3.41
CA THR A 2 29.72 -14.28 2.36
C THR A 2 28.26 -14.55 2.03
N ASN A 3 27.87 -14.52 0.75
CA ASN A 3 26.49 -14.78 0.35
C ASN A 3 26.07 -16.18 0.84
N PRO A 4 25.09 -16.31 1.75
CA PRO A 4 24.67 -17.59 2.32
C PRO A 4 24.08 -18.55 1.27
N ASN A 5 23.77 -18.04 0.08
CA ASN A 5 23.09 -18.75 -1.00
C ASN A 5 24.02 -19.32 -2.08
N ARG A 6 25.34 -19.24 -1.88
CA ARG A 6 26.34 -19.45 -2.95
C ARG A 6 26.38 -20.88 -3.54
N ASN A 7 25.77 -21.88 -2.88
CA ASN A 7 25.73 -23.29 -3.33
C ASN A 7 24.33 -23.92 -3.26
N THR A 8 23.28 -23.11 -3.14
CA THR A 8 21.90 -23.58 -2.97
C THR A 8 21.28 -23.90 -4.33
N SER A 9 20.46 -24.95 -4.44
CA SER A 9 19.81 -25.30 -5.71
C SER A 9 18.90 -24.17 -6.21
N GLU A 10 18.82 -24.01 -7.53
CA GLU A 10 18.02 -22.95 -8.16
C GLU A 10 16.56 -22.97 -7.71
N ASP A 11 15.98 -24.16 -7.52
CA ASP A 11 14.61 -24.33 -7.02
C ASP A 11 14.43 -23.78 -5.60
N VAL A 12 15.40 -23.98 -4.71
CA VAL A 12 15.35 -23.46 -3.34
C VAL A 12 15.55 -21.95 -3.34
N LEU A 13 16.45 -21.44 -4.19
CA LEU A 13 16.63 -19.99 -4.38
C LEU A 13 15.36 -19.32 -4.91
N ARG A 14 14.67 -19.95 -5.86
CA ARG A 14 13.39 -19.46 -6.38
C ARG A 14 12.33 -19.37 -5.28
N ARG A 15 12.16 -20.44 -4.50
CA ARG A 15 11.20 -20.47 -3.37
C ARG A 15 11.53 -19.44 -2.28
N LEU A 16 12.82 -19.27 -1.94
CA LEU A 16 13.25 -18.26 -0.97
C LEU A 16 12.99 -16.85 -1.49
N LYS A 17 13.18 -16.62 -2.79
CA LYS A 17 12.89 -15.35 -3.44
C LYS A 17 11.39 -15.04 -3.42
N GLU A 18 10.55 -16.01 -3.78
CA GLU A 18 9.09 -15.91 -3.72
C GLU A 18 8.61 -15.61 -2.29
N ALA A 19 9.12 -16.33 -1.28
CA ALA A 19 8.78 -16.09 0.12
C ALA A 19 9.23 -14.70 0.61
N SER A 20 10.37 -14.22 0.13
CA SER A 20 10.86 -12.87 0.47
C SER A 20 9.98 -11.78 -0.13
N TYR A 21 9.54 -11.95 -1.39
CA TYR A 21 8.58 -11.02 -2.01
C TYR A 21 7.23 -11.02 -1.30
N GLU A 22 6.73 -12.20 -0.92
CA GLU A 22 5.49 -12.33 -0.17
C GLU A 22 5.56 -11.57 1.16
N ARG A 23 6.67 -11.70 1.88
CA ARG A 23 6.89 -11.00 3.15
C ARG A 23 6.91 -9.48 2.95
N MET A 24 7.66 -9.00 1.97
CA MET A 24 7.74 -7.57 1.64
C MET A 24 6.36 -6.99 1.29
N ARG A 25 5.53 -7.77 0.59
CA ARG A 25 4.16 -7.37 0.21
C ARG A 25 3.24 -7.24 1.41
N VAL A 26 3.31 -8.18 2.36
CA VAL A 26 2.57 -8.09 3.62
C VAL A 26 3.01 -6.87 4.42
N GLU A 27 4.30 -6.62 4.54
CA GLU A 27 4.85 -5.46 5.25
C GLU A 27 4.42 -4.13 4.59
N LEU A 28 4.43 -4.06 3.26
CA LEU A 28 3.96 -2.90 2.51
C LEU A 28 2.46 -2.65 2.77
N LYS A 29 1.62 -3.69 2.67
CA LYS A 29 0.20 -3.59 2.96
C LYS A 29 -0.05 -3.07 4.37
N CYS A 30 0.62 -3.67 5.37
CA CYS A 30 0.48 -3.24 6.77
C CYS A 30 0.91 -1.79 6.96
N THR A 31 1.98 -1.36 6.29
CA THR A 31 2.45 0.03 6.35
C THR A 31 1.43 1.00 5.75
N ILE A 32 0.86 0.67 4.58
CA ILE A 32 -0.20 1.48 3.96
C ILE A 32 -1.43 1.55 4.87
N GLU A 33 -1.88 0.44 5.45
CA GLU A 33 -3.03 0.41 6.37
C GLU A 33 -2.78 1.24 7.63
N LEU A 34 -1.55 1.23 8.17
CA LEU A 34 -1.17 2.07 9.30
C LEU A 34 -1.18 3.55 8.94
N LEU A 35 -0.58 3.93 7.80
CA LEU A 35 -0.60 5.30 7.32
C LEU A 35 -2.04 5.76 7.12
N MET A 36 -2.85 5.00 6.39
CA MET A 36 -4.26 5.33 6.18
C MET A 36 -5.02 5.53 7.49
N LYS A 37 -4.75 4.72 8.51
CA LYS A 37 -5.31 4.91 9.85
C LYS A 37 -4.85 6.22 10.50
N ASP A 38 -3.57 6.54 10.42
CA ASP A 38 -3.02 7.80 10.95
C ASP A 38 -3.62 9.02 10.24
N PHE A 39 -4.05 8.84 8.98
CA PHE A 39 -4.65 9.85 8.13
C PHE A 39 -6.19 9.85 8.13
N ASP A 40 -6.84 8.97 8.91
CA ASP A 40 -8.30 8.75 8.88
C ASP A 40 -8.85 8.58 7.45
N MET A 41 -8.15 7.77 6.65
CA MET A 41 -8.37 7.55 5.23
C MET A 41 -8.87 6.13 4.98
N THR A 42 -9.86 5.96 4.10
CA THR A 42 -10.33 4.64 3.67
C THR A 42 -9.67 4.21 2.36
N TRP A 43 -9.79 2.92 2.02
CA TRP A 43 -9.28 2.40 0.73
C TRP A 43 -9.96 3.04 -0.48
N ASP A 44 -11.19 3.53 -0.28
CA ASP A 44 -11.95 4.24 -1.29
C ASP A 44 -11.38 5.65 -1.53
N ASP A 45 -11.02 6.36 -0.45
CA ASP A 45 -10.38 7.68 -0.49
C ASP A 45 -9.00 7.61 -1.15
N LEU A 46 -8.19 6.62 -0.76
CA LEU A 46 -6.90 6.38 -1.41
C LEU A 46 -7.09 6.08 -2.89
N GLY A 47 -8.11 5.29 -3.24
CA GLY A 47 -8.47 5.02 -4.63
C GLY A 47 -8.84 6.28 -5.40
N LEU A 48 -9.60 7.19 -4.79
CA LEU A 48 -9.94 8.48 -5.39
C LEU A 48 -8.68 9.31 -5.70
N LEU A 49 -7.74 9.37 -4.76
CA LEU A 49 -6.48 10.12 -4.93
C LEU A 49 -5.56 9.52 -5.98
N LEU A 50 -5.56 8.19 -6.12
CA LEU A 50 -4.83 7.46 -7.16
C LEU A 50 -5.54 7.45 -8.52
N GLY A 51 -6.70 8.12 -8.65
CA GLY A 51 -7.46 8.13 -9.90
C GLY A 51 -8.07 6.77 -10.27
N VAL A 52 -8.29 5.89 -9.29
CA VAL A 52 -9.00 4.62 -9.51
C VAL A 52 -10.47 4.93 -9.75
N ASP A 53 -10.90 4.83 -11.01
CA ASP A 53 -12.28 5.10 -11.39
C ASP A 53 -13.28 4.24 -10.62
N ASN A 54 -14.39 4.82 -10.18
CA ASN A 54 -15.58 4.05 -9.76
C ASN A 54 -16.24 3.51 -11.02
N GLY A 55 -15.83 2.30 -11.41
CA GLY A 55 -16.32 1.69 -12.63
C GLY A 55 -17.78 1.31 -12.46
N ILE A 56 -18.68 2.05 -13.12
CA ILE A 56 -20.13 1.75 -13.19
C ILE A 56 -20.36 0.36 -13.81
N LEU A 57 -19.37 -0.18 -14.53
CA LEU A 57 -19.39 -1.44 -15.28
C LEU A 57 -18.67 -2.62 -14.62
N PHE A 58 -18.08 -2.45 -13.42
CA PHE A 58 -17.31 -3.51 -12.77
C PHE A 58 -18.02 -4.04 -11.52
N PRO A 59 -17.93 -5.35 -11.24
CA PRO A 59 -18.58 -5.96 -10.07
C PRO A 59 -17.88 -5.62 -8.74
N THR A 60 -16.70 -4.97 -8.77
CA THR A 60 -15.88 -4.68 -7.60
C THR A 60 -15.85 -3.19 -7.27
N THR A 61 -15.92 -2.90 -5.98
CA THR A 61 -15.85 -1.52 -5.46
C THR A 61 -14.47 -0.91 -5.73
N ARG A 62 -14.37 0.43 -5.74
CA ARG A 62 -13.07 1.11 -5.85
C ARG A 62 -12.15 0.75 -4.68
N ALA A 63 -12.67 0.69 -3.46
CA ALA A 63 -11.91 0.23 -2.30
C ALA A 63 -11.24 -1.14 -2.51
N GLU A 64 -11.97 -2.12 -3.06
CA GLU A 64 -11.43 -3.45 -3.36
C GLU A 64 -10.36 -3.39 -4.44
N ARG A 65 -10.60 -2.65 -5.53
CA ARG A 65 -9.63 -2.50 -6.62
C ARG A 65 -8.36 -1.77 -6.17
N THR A 66 -8.48 -0.75 -5.32
CA THR A 66 -7.33 -0.06 -4.73
C THR A 66 -6.54 -1.00 -3.83
N ARG A 67 -7.23 -1.79 -2.99
CA ARG A 67 -6.58 -2.79 -2.14
C ARG A 67 -5.86 -3.83 -2.99
N GLU A 68 -6.49 -4.34 -4.05
CA GLU A 68 -5.85 -5.28 -4.97
C GLU A 68 -4.63 -4.65 -5.65
N LEU A 69 -4.75 -3.43 -6.17
CA LEU A 69 -3.65 -2.69 -6.78
C LEU A 69 -2.47 -2.53 -5.82
N CYS A 70 -2.72 -2.22 -4.54
CA CYS A 70 -1.69 -1.99 -3.53
C CYS A 70 -1.11 -3.29 -2.92
N VAL A 71 -1.72 -4.45 -3.20
CA VAL A 71 -1.32 -5.75 -2.63
C VAL A 71 -0.89 -6.73 -3.72
N GLN A 72 -0.98 -6.36 -4.99
CA GLN A 72 -0.51 -7.20 -6.09
C GLN A 72 1.02 -7.37 -6.10
N VAL A 73 1.48 -8.49 -6.64
CA VAL A 73 2.92 -8.83 -6.73
C VAL A 73 3.69 -7.84 -7.61
N ASN A 74 3.01 -7.19 -8.55
CA ASN A 74 3.61 -6.31 -9.55
C ASN A 74 3.01 -4.91 -9.49
N ILE A 75 3.09 -4.25 -8.34
CA ILE A 75 2.73 -2.83 -8.25
C ILE A 75 3.71 -2.04 -9.12
N PRO A 76 3.23 -1.25 -10.10
CA PRO A 76 4.10 -0.40 -10.88
C PRO A 76 4.82 0.62 -9.98
N LEU A 77 6.10 0.88 -10.24
CA LEU A 77 6.87 1.86 -9.48
C LEU A 77 6.23 3.27 -9.51
N ALA A 78 5.57 3.62 -10.61
CA ALA A 78 4.82 4.87 -10.72
C ALA A 78 3.71 4.96 -9.66
N VAL A 79 2.94 3.89 -9.47
CA VAL A 79 1.88 3.83 -8.46
C VAL A 79 2.46 3.89 -7.04
N LEU A 80 3.59 3.19 -6.79
CA LEU A 80 4.28 3.29 -5.50
C LEU A 80 4.77 4.72 -5.20
N ASN A 81 5.29 5.42 -6.21
CA ASN A 81 5.72 6.81 -6.07
C ASN A 81 4.53 7.74 -5.81
N GLU A 82 3.38 7.51 -6.44
CA GLU A 82 2.16 8.28 -6.19
C GLU A 82 1.62 8.05 -4.78
N ILE A 83 1.59 6.80 -4.30
CA ILE A 83 1.22 6.48 -2.91
C ILE A 83 2.16 7.20 -1.93
N ALA A 84 3.47 7.12 -2.18
CA ALA A 84 4.46 7.82 -1.35
C ALA A 84 4.28 9.35 -1.40
N HIS A 85 3.94 9.89 -2.57
CA HIS A 85 3.64 11.30 -2.75
C HIS A 85 2.40 11.72 -1.94
N ILE A 86 1.29 10.98 -2.03
CA ILE A 86 0.06 11.24 -1.27
C ILE A 86 0.36 11.33 0.24
N PHE A 87 1.10 10.36 0.77
CA PHE A 87 1.43 10.33 2.20
C PHE A 87 2.54 11.32 2.62
N SER A 88 3.30 11.90 1.67
CA SER A 88 4.35 12.88 1.96
C SER A 88 3.95 14.33 1.68
N CYS A 89 2.98 14.56 0.79
CA CYS A 89 2.56 15.88 0.31
C CYS A 89 1.26 16.40 0.91
N GLU A 90 0.77 15.80 2.00
CA GLU A 90 -0.31 16.37 2.80
C GLU A 90 0.24 17.13 4.03
N PRO A 91 0.63 18.42 3.89
CA PRO A 91 0.90 19.29 5.03
C PRO A 91 -0.37 19.54 5.87
N TYR A 92 -1.57 19.25 5.34
CA TYR A 92 -2.84 19.36 6.05
C TYR A 92 -3.06 18.28 7.12
N ILE A 93 -2.29 17.19 7.11
CA ILE A 93 -2.46 16.13 8.10
C ILE A 93 -1.81 16.50 9.44
N ILE A 94 -0.69 17.23 9.44
CA ILE A 94 -0.03 17.64 10.69
C ILE A 94 -0.96 18.56 11.52
N PHE A 95 -1.93 19.22 10.86
CA PHE A 95 -2.80 20.23 11.47
C PHE A 95 -4.28 19.81 11.67
N ARG A 96 -4.71 18.60 11.31
CA ARG A 96 -6.07 18.18 11.69
C ARG A 96 -6.13 17.90 13.19
N PRO A 97 -6.99 18.61 13.96
CA PRO A 97 -7.21 18.29 15.36
C PRO A 97 -7.73 16.85 15.46
N ARG A 98 -7.05 16.02 16.24
CA ARG A 98 -7.37 14.58 16.39
C ARG A 98 -8.70 14.31 17.11
N GLU A 99 -9.44 15.34 17.52
CA GLU A 99 -10.81 15.28 18.05
C GLU A 99 -11.52 16.62 17.81
N PRO A 100 -12.87 16.68 17.72
CA PRO A 100 -13.57 17.96 17.75
C PRO A 100 -13.43 18.58 19.15
N TRP A 101 -12.70 19.70 19.22
CA TRP A 101 -12.64 20.64 20.35
C TRP A 101 -14.00 21.19 20.83
N THR A 102 -15.12 20.79 20.21
CA THR A 102 -16.47 21.23 20.53
C THR A 102 -17.25 20.27 21.44
N LYS A 103 -16.56 19.41 22.20
CA LYS A 103 -17.15 18.79 23.40
C LYS A 103 -17.06 19.77 24.58
N THR A 104 -17.88 20.81 24.53
CA THR A 104 -18.29 21.62 25.68
C THR A 104 -19.76 21.39 25.95
#